data_AF-A0A6M3ZV15-F1
#
_entry.id   AF-A0A6M3ZV15-F1
#
_cell.length_a   1.000
_cell.length_b   1.000
_cell.length_c   1.000
_cell.angle_alpha   90.00
_cell.angle_beta   90.00
_cell.angle_gamma   90.00
#
_symmetry.space_group_name_H-M   'P 1'
#
loop_
_entity.id
_entity.type
_entity.pdbx_description
1 polymer ?
#
loop_
_entity_poly.entity_id
_entity_poly.type
_entity_poly.pdbx_seq_one_letter_code
_entity_poly.pdbx_strand_id
1 'polypeptide(L)'
;MSVTTASASATFTADEIIVETALGGLRYCLPSFSKTINLATTGAGGMDTGSAPVSGFVALYAIYNPTTATAALLATNTTSAAAPSIYGGANMPSGYIASALIGVWPTNSSKYFGIGYQQDRTLRFPYVTAYTTTTNTTTPTSISFASYVPKNALSMFGTLDLACSTSAALNGTLASDANNVGRQYVTTGGQYACTYFECALETPQTAYYTSSTNGGTLTFTVFLVGYSF
;
A
#
# COMPACT_ATOMS: atom_id res chain seq x y z
N MET A 1 0.75 4.61 -12.69
CA MET A 1 2.01 3.87 -12.99
C MET A 1 1.70 2.38 -13.08
N SER A 2 2.37 1.65 -13.98
CA SER A 2 2.19 0.19 -14.15
C SER A 2 3.55 -0.52 -14.12
N VAL A 3 3.63 -1.64 -13.39
CA VAL A 3 4.78 -2.55 -13.35
C VAL A 3 4.24 -3.96 -13.59
N THR A 4 4.29 -4.43 -14.84
CA THR A 4 3.73 -5.72 -15.25
C THR A 4 4.65 -6.91 -14.97
N THR A 5 5.93 -6.65 -14.72
CA THR A 5 6.94 -7.61 -14.30
C THR A 5 7.89 -6.91 -13.35
N ALA A 6 8.33 -7.61 -12.30
CA ALA A 6 9.23 -7.03 -11.31
C ALA A 6 10.46 -6.40 -11.99
N SER A 7 10.71 -5.12 -11.73
CA SER A 7 11.72 -4.33 -12.43
C SER A 7 12.32 -3.28 -11.49
N ALA A 8 13.61 -2.98 -11.66
CA ALA A 8 14.23 -1.84 -10.99
C ALA A 8 13.69 -0.49 -11.52
N SER A 9 13.16 -0.48 -12.75
CA SER A 9 12.68 0.72 -13.42
C SER A 9 11.18 0.73 -13.63
N ALA A 10 10.56 1.90 -13.47
CA ALA A 10 9.15 2.13 -13.77
C ALA A 10 8.93 3.57 -14.28
N THR A 11 7.86 3.78 -15.04
CA THR A 11 7.48 5.12 -15.54
C THR A 11 6.16 5.54 -14.92
N PHE A 12 6.16 6.74 -14.33
CA PHE A 12 4.94 7.39 -13.85
C PHE A 12 4.47 8.41 -14.89
N THR A 13 3.18 8.36 -15.19
CA THR A 13 2.50 9.26 -16.12
C THR A 13 1.29 9.90 -15.47
N ALA A 14 1.06 11.18 -15.71
CA ALA A 14 -0.17 11.90 -15.38
C ALA A 14 -0.32 13.12 -16.30
N ASP A 15 -1.55 13.55 -16.53
CA ASP A 15 -1.82 14.75 -17.33
C ASP A 15 -1.25 16.00 -16.66
N GLU A 16 -1.39 16.09 -15.34
CA GLU A 16 -0.83 17.16 -14.53
C GLU A 16 -0.40 16.62 -13.16
N ILE A 17 0.66 17.21 -12.59
CA ILE A 17 1.06 17.00 -11.20
C ILE A 17 1.25 18.36 -10.54
N ILE A 18 0.61 18.56 -9.39
CA ILE A 18 0.87 19.72 -8.53
C ILE A 18 1.98 19.36 -7.55
N VAL A 19 3.03 20.18 -7.53
CA VAL A 19 4.12 20.10 -6.55
C VAL A 19 4.19 21.38 -5.74
N GLU A 20 4.59 21.28 -4.47
CA GLU A 20 4.71 22.44 -3.58
C GLU A 20 6.10 22.52 -2.96
N THR A 21 6.54 23.74 -2.65
CA THR A 21 7.81 24.00 -1.93
C THR A 21 7.74 23.61 -0.45
N ALA A 22 6.56 23.69 0.13
CA ALA A 22 6.20 23.27 1.48
C ALA A 22 4.69 23.06 1.53
N LEU A 23 4.15 22.46 2.59
CA LEU A 23 2.71 22.33 2.77
C LEU A 23 2.04 23.71 2.75
N GLY A 24 1.16 23.93 1.78
CA GLY A 24 0.51 25.23 1.59
C GLY A 24 1.44 26.35 1.09
N GLY A 25 2.65 26.00 0.64
CA GLY A 25 3.61 26.93 0.05
C GLY A 25 3.35 27.22 -1.43
N LEU A 26 4.39 27.71 -2.11
CA LEU A 26 4.31 27.98 -3.55
C LEU A 26 4.06 26.68 -4.32
N ARG A 27 3.07 26.72 -5.22
CA ARG A 27 2.61 25.59 -6.03
C ARG A 27 3.07 25.74 -7.47
N TYR A 28 3.47 24.63 -8.08
CA TYR A 28 3.74 24.52 -9.51
C TYR A 28 2.85 23.42 -10.10
N CYS A 29 2.19 23.72 -11.22
CA CYS A 29 1.52 22.71 -12.03
C CYS A 29 2.49 22.21 -13.12
N LEU A 30 2.75 20.91 -13.12
CA LEU A 30 3.63 20.25 -14.07
C LEU A 30 2.75 19.53 -15.12
N PRO A 31 2.58 20.09 -16.33
CA PRO A 31 1.76 19.46 -17.35
C PRO A 31 2.49 18.28 -18.01
N SER A 32 1.72 17.36 -18.58
CA SER A 32 2.21 16.20 -19.35
C SER A 32 3.33 15.44 -18.63
N PHE A 33 3.12 15.16 -17.34
CA PHE A 33 4.15 14.55 -16.51
C PHE A 33 4.39 13.10 -16.95
N SER A 34 5.58 12.82 -17.48
CA SER A 34 6.04 11.47 -17.80
C SER A 34 7.50 11.35 -17.40
N LYS A 35 7.76 10.60 -16.33
CA LYS A 35 9.10 10.45 -15.75
C LYS A 35 9.37 9.00 -15.37
N THR A 36 10.58 8.56 -15.69
CA THR A 36 11.09 7.24 -15.32
C THR A 36 11.88 7.34 -14.03
N ILE A 37 11.79 6.30 -13.21
CA ILE A 37 12.62 6.10 -12.02
C ILE A 37 13.31 4.74 -12.10
N ASN A 38 14.53 4.64 -11.58
CA ASN A 38 15.31 3.42 -11.44
C ASN A 38 15.82 3.25 -10.00
N LEU A 39 15.33 2.23 -9.30
CA LEU A 39 15.69 1.95 -7.90
C LEU A 39 17.15 1.49 -7.69
N ALA A 40 17.88 1.20 -8.78
CA ALA A 40 19.29 0.84 -8.73
C ALA A 40 20.24 2.07 -8.76
N THR A 41 19.71 3.28 -8.95
CA THR A 41 20.49 4.53 -8.96
C THR A 41 20.11 5.43 -7.79
N THR A 42 20.93 6.45 -7.53
CA THR A 42 20.68 7.48 -6.49
C THR A 42 20.63 8.87 -7.15
N GLY A 43 19.79 9.76 -6.60
CA GLY A 43 19.55 11.11 -7.10
C GLY A 43 18.27 11.23 -7.92
N ALA A 44 18.17 12.30 -8.73
CA ALA A 44 17.00 12.53 -9.57
C ALA A 44 16.79 11.36 -10.55
N GLY A 45 15.61 10.75 -10.51
CA GLY A 45 15.27 9.53 -11.24
C GLY A 45 15.68 8.24 -10.54
N GLY A 46 16.07 8.26 -9.27
CA GLY A 46 16.39 7.07 -8.48
C GLY A 46 16.04 7.20 -7.00
N MET A 47 16.72 6.45 -6.14
CA MET A 47 16.63 6.58 -4.68
C MET A 47 17.22 7.92 -4.21
N ASP A 48 16.68 8.49 -3.15
CA ASP A 48 17.21 9.71 -2.53
C ASP A 48 18.56 9.45 -1.87
N THR A 49 18.70 8.29 -1.24
CA THR A 49 19.94 7.78 -0.68
C THR A 49 19.93 6.26 -0.61
N GLY A 50 21.11 5.66 -0.48
CA GLY A 50 21.28 4.22 -0.28
C GLY A 50 20.67 3.37 -1.40
N SER A 51 20.25 2.16 -1.04
CA SER A 51 19.57 1.22 -1.93
C SER A 51 18.09 1.09 -1.57
N ALA A 52 17.27 0.71 -2.56
CA ALA A 52 15.89 0.31 -2.28
C ALA A 52 15.82 -0.84 -1.24
N PRO A 53 14.78 -0.83 -0.39
CA PRO A 53 14.58 -1.87 0.63
C PRO A 53 14.35 -3.25 0.00
N VAL A 54 14.70 -4.29 0.74
CA VAL A 54 14.35 -5.68 0.43
C VAL A 54 12.98 -5.94 1.03
N SER A 55 12.00 -6.34 0.22
CA SER A 55 10.64 -6.68 0.68
C SER A 55 9.99 -5.60 1.57
N GLY A 56 10.24 -4.32 1.26
CA GLY A 56 9.72 -3.17 1.98
C GLY A 56 8.94 -2.24 1.07
N PHE A 57 8.98 -0.93 1.34
CA PHE A 57 8.24 0.07 0.56
C PHE A 57 9.10 1.27 0.20
N VAL A 58 8.88 1.80 -1.00
CA VAL A 58 9.42 3.08 -1.44
C VAL A 58 8.29 4.08 -1.65
N ALA A 59 8.44 5.27 -1.09
CA ALA A 59 7.60 6.41 -1.45
C ALA A 59 8.21 7.08 -2.68
N LEU A 60 7.35 7.46 -3.63
CA LEU A 60 7.71 8.10 -4.88
C LEU A 60 7.24 9.54 -4.85
N TYR A 61 8.17 10.46 -5.05
CA TYR A 61 7.91 11.89 -5.15
C TYR A 61 8.12 12.37 -6.57
N ALA A 62 7.18 13.16 -7.10
CA ALA A 62 7.51 14.10 -8.17
C ALA A 62 8.31 15.24 -7.55
N ILE A 63 9.43 15.61 -8.18
CA ILE A 63 10.28 16.73 -7.74
C ILE A 63 10.47 17.72 -8.88
N TYR A 64 10.57 19.01 -8.55
CA TYR A 64 10.69 20.08 -9.53
C TYR A 64 11.76 21.12 -9.18
N ASN A 65 12.56 21.45 -10.20
CA ASN A 65 13.49 22.57 -10.21
C ASN A 65 12.87 23.72 -11.03
N PRO A 66 12.40 24.81 -10.39
CA PRO A 66 11.77 25.92 -11.09
C PRO A 66 12.77 26.80 -11.85
N THR A 67 14.07 26.78 -11.50
CA THR A 67 15.10 27.54 -12.20
C THR A 67 15.38 26.97 -13.59
N THR A 68 15.38 25.64 -13.71
CA THR A 68 15.64 24.94 -14.98
C THR A 68 14.38 24.36 -15.62
N ALA A 69 13.20 24.61 -15.05
CA ALA A 69 11.92 24.01 -15.42
C ALA A 69 11.99 22.49 -15.59
N THR A 70 12.80 21.82 -14.75
CA THR A 70 13.06 20.38 -14.87
C THR A 70 12.32 19.61 -13.80
N ALA A 71 11.59 18.58 -14.20
CA ALA A 71 10.92 17.65 -13.30
C ALA A 71 11.56 16.26 -13.35
N ALA A 72 11.57 15.57 -12.22
CA ALA A 72 12.05 14.20 -12.07
C ALA A 72 11.22 13.45 -11.03
N LEU A 73 11.57 12.18 -10.82
CA LEU A 73 11.09 11.38 -9.69
C LEU A 73 12.20 11.22 -8.64
N LEU A 74 11.81 11.00 -7.39
CA LEU A 74 12.70 10.64 -6.30
C LEU A 74 12.04 9.58 -5.43
N ALA A 75 12.73 8.46 -5.20
CA ALA A 75 12.26 7.42 -4.30
C ALA A 75 12.91 7.57 -2.92
N THR A 76 12.18 7.26 -1.85
CA THR A 76 12.77 7.15 -0.51
C THR A 76 12.23 5.91 0.19
N ASN A 77 13.06 5.27 1.01
CA ASN A 77 12.65 4.09 1.77
C ASN A 77 11.64 4.51 2.86
N THR A 78 10.41 4.01 2.77
CA THR A 78 9.31 4.32 3.67
C THR A 78 8.85 3.10 4.47
N THR A 79 9.68 2.06 4.55
CA THR A 79 9.31 0.80 5.23
C THR A 79 9.04 1.01 6.72
N SER A 80 9.81 1.89 7.37
CA SER A 80 9.75 2.09 8.83
C SER A 80 8.92 3.30 9.28
N ALA A 81 8.55 4.20 8.36
CA ALA A 81 7.80 5.42 8.66
C ALA A 81 6.86 5.78 7.51
N ALA A 82 5.75 6.45 7.78
CA ALA A 82 4.89 6.97 6.72
C ALA A 82 5.58 8.16 6.02
N ALA A 83 5.54 8.16 4.70
CA ALA A 83 6.08 9.24 3.88
C ALA A 83 5.15 10.48 3.93
N PRO A 84 5.68 11.69 4.18
CA PRO A 84 4.88 12.92 4.13
C PRO A 84 4.44 13.28 2.69
N SER A 85 3.42 14.15 2.55
CA SER A 85 2.93 14.61 1.24
C SER A 85 3.94 15.44 0.45
N ILE A 86 4.87 16.12 1.14
CA ILE A 86 6.01 16.84 0.57
C ILE A 86 7.27 16.14 1.05
N TYR A 87 8.26 15.95 0.19
CA TYR A 87 9.52 15.33 0.55
C TYR A 87 10.19 16.11 1.69
N GLY A 88 10.34 15.46 2.85
CA GLY A 88 10.95 16.05 4.04
C GLY A 88 12.38 15.57 4.32
N GLY A 89 12.96 14.77 3.42
CA GLY A 89 14.32 14.26 3.58
C GLY A 89 15.39 15.29 3.25
N ALA A 90 16.64 14.98 3.64
CA ALA A 90 17.78 15.88 3.41
C ALA A 90 18.47 15.69 2.04
N ASN A 91 18.06 14.69 1.25
CA ASN A 91 18.76 14.29 0.02
C ASN A 91 18.04 14.75 -1.25
N MET A 92 17.33 15.88 -1.18
CA MET A 92 16.73 16.49 -2.37
C MET A 92 17.86 16.87 -3.36
N PRO A 93 17.81 16.43 -4.63
CA PRO A 93 18.82 16.81 -5.61
C PRO A 93 18.93 18.33 -5.77
N SER A 94 20.14 18.83 -6.00
CA SER A 94 20.41 20.27 -6.07
C SER A 94 19.51 21.00 -7.09
N GLY A 95 18.93 22.12 -6.65
CA GLY A 95 18.02 22.96 -7.43
C GLY A 95 16.56 22.48 -7.47
N TYR A 96 16.28 21.25 -7.08
CA TYR A 96 14.89 20.80 -6.88
C TYR A 96 14.42 21.32 -5.52
N ILE A 97 13.33 22.08 -5.51
CA ILE A 97 12.81 22.74 -4.29
C ILE A 97 11.33 22.50 -4.03
N ALA A 98 10.62 21.88 -4.98
CA ALA A 98 9.21 21.54 -4.82
C ALA A 98 9.02 20.04 -5.04
N SER A 99 8.06 19.45 -4.31
CA SER A 99 7.75 18.03 -4.46
C SER A 99 6.29 17.71 -4.18
N ALA A 100 5.87 16.50 -4.55
CA ALA A 100 4.62 15.90 -4.11
C ALA A 100 4.75 14.38 -4.06
N LEU A 101 4.24 13.76 -2.99
CA LEU A 101 4.09 12.31 -2.90
C LEU A 101 3.08 11.87 -3.97
N ILE A 102 3.50 11.04 -4.90
CA ILE A 102 2.66 10.54 -5.98
C ILE A 102 2.41 9.03 -5.91
N GLY A 103 3.15 8.29 -5.09
CA GLY A 103 3.07 6.84 -5.01
C GLY A 103 3.71 6.29 -3.75
N VAL A 104 3.22 5.17 -3.26
CA VAL A 104 3.95 4.32 -2.31
C VAL A 104 3.88 2.90 -2.85
N TRP A 105 5.03 2.31 -3.16
CA TRP A 105 5.11 1.07 -3.95
C TRP A 105 5.90 -0.01 -3.20
N PRO A 106 5.41 -1.27 -3.17
CA PRO A 106 6.13 -2.37 -2.52
C PRO A 106 7.39 -2.75 -3.32
N THR A 107 8.43 -3.16 -2.62
CA THR A 107 9.63 -3.75 -3.22
C THR A 107 9.63 -5.25 -2.97
N ASN A 108 10.33 -6.02 -3.79
CA ASN A 108 10.48 -7.46 -3.60
C ASN A 108 11.85 -7.82 -2.98
N SER A 109 12.13 -9.12 -2.85
CA SER A 109 13.39 -9.62 -2.31
C SER A 109 14.63 -9.21 -3.13
N SER A 110 14.45 -8.91 -4.42
CA SER A 110 15.49 -8.41 -5.34
C SER A 110 15.60 -6.88 -5.36
N LYS A 111 14.91 -6.16 -4.45
CA LYS A 111 14.86 -4.68 -4.39
C LYS A 111 14.22 -4.03 -5.63
N TYR A 112 13.49 -4.78 -6.41
CA TYR A 112 12.73 -4.27 -7.55
C TYR A 112 11.35 -3.80 -7.10
N PHE A 113 10.74 -2.93 -7.89
CA PHE A 113 9.31 -2.67 -7.75
C PHE A 113 8.55 -4.00 -7.87
N GLY A 114 7.63 -4.23 -6.93
CA GLY A 114 6.66 -5.32 -7.00
C GLY A 114 5.73 -5.14 -8.20
N ILE A 115 5.11 -6.23 -8.65
CA ILE A 115 4.12 -6.19 -9.73
C ILE A 115 2.89 -5.44 -9.22
N GLY A 116 2.37 -4.51 -10.04
CA GLY A 116 1.16 -3.80 -9.68
C GLY A 116 0.78 -2.68 -10.65
N TYR A 117 -0.41 -2.13 -10.39
CA TYR A 117 -0.97 -1.01 -11.13
C TYR A 117 -1.43 0.02 -10.11
N GLN A 118 -0.94 1.25 -10.28
CA GLN A 118 -1.41 2.39 -9.52
C GLN A 118 -2.23 3.29 -10.41
N GLN A 119 -3.45 3.55 -9.95
CA GLN A 119 -4.35 4.58 -10.45
C GLN A 119 -4.66 5.51 -9.27
N ASP A 120 -4.40 6.81 -9.46
CA ASP A 120 -4.50 7.81 -8.40
C ASP A 120 -3.74 7.36 -7.14
N ARG A 121 -4.44 7.34 -6.01
CA ARG A 121 -3.93 6.93 -4.70
C ARG A 121 -4.16 5.46 -4.38
N THR A 122 -4.53 4.64 -5.36
CA THR A 122 -4.83 3.23 -5.17
C THR A 122 -3.83 2.37 -5.93
N LEU A 123 -3.14 1.49 -5.21
CA LEU A 123 -2.25 0.48 -5.78
C LEU A 123 -2.90 -0.89 -5.70
N ARG A 124 -2.93 -1.60 -6.82
CA ARG A 124 -3.41 -2.98 -6.95
C ARG A 124 -2.24 -3.90 -7.29
N PHE A 125 -2.15 -5.05 -6.65
CA PHE A 125 -1.12 -6.05 -6.85
C PHE A 125 -1.74 -7.45 -6.98
N PRO A 126 -0.98 -8.47 -7.45
CA PRO A 126 -1.49 -9.84 -7.56
C PRO A 126 -2.07 -10.37 -6.25
N TYR A 127 -3.10 -11.20 -6.33
CA TYR A 127 -3.78 -11.79 -5.18
C TYR A 127 -2.81 -12.53 -4.24
N VAL A 128 -2.72 -12.11 -2.98
CA VAL A 128 -1.84 -12.73 -1.96
C VAL A 128 -2.61 -13.16 -0.72
N THR A 129 -2.22 -14.29 -0.14
CA THR A 129 -2.68 -14.71 1.19
C THR A 129 -1.95 -13.89 2.24
N ALA A 130 -2.66 -13.00 2.93
CA ALA A 130 -2.07 -12.10 3.92
C ALA A 130 -2.22 -12.62 5.36
N TYR A 131 -3.27 -13.39 5.63
CA TYR A 131 -3.50 -14.00 6.93
C TYR A 131 -4.32 -15.28 6.79
N THR A 132 -4.03 -16.30 7.61
CA THR A 132 -4.85 -17.51 7.72
C THR A 132 -4.82 -18.06 9.14
N THR A 133 -5.95 -18.59 9.61
CA THR A 133 -6.05 -19.26 10.91
C THR A 133 -7.18 -20.29 10.91
N THR A 134 -7.05 -21.29 11.76
CA THR A 134 -8.10 -22.29 12.01
C THR A 134 -8.74 -22.16 13.40
N THR A 135 -8.31 -21.16 14.16
CA THR A 135 -8.72 -20.99 15.57
C THR A 135 -9.95 -20.10 15.67
N ASN A 136 -10.99 -20.62 16.34
CA ASN A 136 -12.14 -19.81 16.73
C ASN A 136 -11.68 -18.64 17.63
N THR A 137 -11.97 -17.42 17.18
CA THR A 137 -11.58 -16.16 17.79
C THR A 137 -12.84 -15.29 17.95
N THR A 138 -13.46 -15.28 19.12
CA THR A 138 -14.73 -14.57 19.38
C THR A 138 -14.55 -13.13 19.88
N THR A 139 -13.34 -12.78 20.31
CA THR A 139 -12.95 -11.43 20.72
C THR A 139 -12.12 -10.77 19.62
N PRO A 140 -12.36 -9.49 19.27
CA PRO A 140 -11.56 -8.78 18.29
C PRO A 140 -10.06 -8.90 18.59
N THR A 141 -9.32 -9.52 17.68
CA THR A 141 -7.88 -9.79 17.82
C THR A 141 -7.12 -9.07 16.72
N SER A 142 -6.01 -8.41 17.06
CA SER A 142 -5.23 -7.64 16.09
C SER A 142 -4.46 -8.55 15.12
N ILE A 143 -4.33 -8.08 13.87
CA ILE A 143 -3.48 -8.65 12.82
C ILE A 143 -2.63 -7.51 12.25
N SER A 144 -1.34 -7.78 12.05
CA SER A 144 -0.46 -6.88 11.30
C SER A 144 -0.39 -7.30 9.83
N PHE A 145 -0.54 -6.32 8.94
CA PHE A 145 -0.41 -6.44 7.49
C PHE A 145 0.85 -5.74 6.96
N ALA A 146 1.84 -5.49 7.83
CA ALA A 146 3.00 -4.67 7.51
C ALA A 146 3.87 -5.20 6.35
N SER A 147 3.75 -6.47 5.98
CA SER A 147 4.44 -7.06 4.83
C SER A 147 3.75 -6.82 3.49
N TYR A 148 2.50 -6.33 3.50
CA TYR A 148 1.65 -6.24 2.30
C TYR A 148 1.16 -4.82 2.01
N VAL A 149 1.02 -3.99 3.05
CA VAL A 149 0.57 -2.60 2.91
C VAL A 149 1.56 -1.64 3.57
N PRO A 150 1.84 -0.47 2.98
CA PRO A 150 2.73 0.52 3.57
C PRO A 150 2.10 1.22 4.77
N LYS A 151 2.92 1.90 5.58
CA LYS A 151 2.43 2.76 6.67
C LYS A 151 1.59 3.96 6.20
N ASN A 152 1.68 4.32 4.91
CA ASN A 152 0.85 5.33 4.28
C ASN A 152 -0.56 4.84 3.94
N ALA A 153 -0.82 3.53 3.97
CA ALA A 153 -2.12 3.01 3.58
C ALA A 153 -3.22 3.48 4.53
N LEU A 154 -4.29 4.04 3.97
CA LEU A 154 -5.50 4.47 4.66
C LEU A 154 -6.61 3.41 4.59
N SER A 155 -6.60 2.58 3.55
CA SER A 155 -7.44 1.39 3.45
C SER A 155 -6.71 0.26 2.73
N MET A 156 -7.15 -0.97 2.99
CA MET A 156 -6.74 -2.16 2.27
C MET A 156 -7.97 -2.96 1.83
N PHE A 157 -7.83 -3.70 0.73
CA PHE A 157 -8.97 -4.41 0.16
C PHE A 157 -8.57 -5.73 -0.49
N GLY A 158 -9.56 -6.62 -0.59
CA GLY A 158 -9.40 -7.98 -1.08
C GLY A 158 -10.62 -8.83 -0.74
N THR A 159 -10.39 -10.10 -0.41
CA THR A 159 -11.48 -11.01 -0.04
C THR A 159 -11.25 -11.63 1.32
N LEU A 160 -12.37 -11.83 2.02
CA LEU A 160 -12.43 -12.52 3.28
C LEU A 160 -13.13 -13.85 3.04
N ASP A 161 -12.41 -14.94 3.29
CA ASP A 161 -12.83 -16.29 2.97
C ASP A 161 -13.00 -17.09 4.27
N LEU A 162 -14.13 -17.79 4.37
CA LEU A 162 -14.39 -18.78 5.42
C LEU A 162 -14.57 -20.14 4.77
N ALA A 163 -13.88 -21.14 5.29
CA ALA A 163 -14.12 -22.54 4.98
C ALA A 163 -14.29 -23.36 6.26
N CYS A 164 -14.93 -24.51 6.16
CA CYS A 164 -15.02 -25.46 7.27
C CYS A 164 -14.98 -26.91 6.77
N SER A 165 -14.46 -27.82 7.59
CA SER A 165 -14.38 -29.25 7.28
C SER A 165 -15.75 -29.95 7.18
N THR A 166 -16.81 -29.31 7.66
CA THR A 166 -18.19 -29.81 7.63
C THR A 166 -19.16 -28.64 7.49
N SER A 167 -20.39 -28.89 7.01
CA SER A 167 -21.42 -27.85 6.94
C SER A 167 -21.76 -27.33 8.34
N ALA A 168 -21.51 -26.05 8.58
CA ALA A 168 -21.68 -25.40 9.87
C ALA A 168 -22.07 -23.92 9.71
N ALA A 169 -22.50 -23.28 10.79
CA ALA A 169 -22.61 -21.82 10.81
C ALA A 169 -21.20 -21.24 10.93
N LEU A 170 -20.78 -20.43 9.97
CA LEU A 170 -19.49 -19.74 9.93
C LEU A 170 -19.72 -18.24 10.05
N ASN A 171 -18.91 -17.56 10.84
CA ASN A 171 -18.91 -16.11 10.98
C ASN A 171 -17.48 -15.60 10.96
N GLY A 172 -17.23 -14.54 10.21
CA GLY A 172 -15.94 -13.90 10.12
C GLY A 172 -16.11 -12.40 9.99
N THR A 173 -15.27 -11.64 10.67
CA THR A 173 -15.26 -10.18 10.59
C THR A 173 -13.86 -9.65 10.41
N LEU A 174 -13.77 -8.50 9.75
CA LEU A 174 -12.58 -7.67 9.71
C LEU A 174 -13.00 -6.24 10.02
N ALA A 175 -12.26 -5.54 10.88
CA ALA A 175 -12.58 -4.19 11.30
C ALA A 175 -11.30 -3.38 11.52
N SER A 176 -11.43 -2.05 11.53
CA SER A 176 -10.30 -1.14 11.64
C SER A 176 -9.71 -1.09 13.05
N ASP A 177 -10.52 -1.39 14.07
CA ASP A 177 -10.13 -1.36 15.49
C ASP A 177 -10.82 -2.47 16.32
N ALA A 178 -10.46 -2.56 17.61
CA ALA A 178 -11.04 -3.51 18.54
C ALA A 178 -12.52 -3.21 18.90
N ASN A 179 -13.03 -2.02 18.58
CA ASN A 179 -14.42 -1.62 18.81
C ASN A 179 -15.33 -1.97 17.62
N ASN A 180 -14.79 -2.63 16.59
CA ASN A 180 -15.49 -2.96 15.35
C ASN A 180 -15.88 -1.73 14.51
N VAL A 181 -15.10 -0.65 14.57
CA VAL A 181 -15.28 0.48 13.64
C VAL A 181 -15.03 -0.01 12.20
N GLY A 182 -15.91 0.37 11.28
CA GLY A 182 -15.81 0.00 9.86
C GLY A 182 -16.02 -1.49 9.56
N ARG A 183 -16.59 -2.26 10.51
CA ARG A 183 -16.71 -3.72 10.43
C ARG A 183 -17.29 -4.24 9.11
N GLN A 184 -16.48 -5.04 8.44
CA GLN A 184 -16.86 -5.93 7.33
C GLN A 184 -17.14 -7.32 7.89
N TYR A 185 -18.07 -8.06 7.30
CA TYR A 185 -18.44 -9.39 7.80
C TYR A 185 -18.84 -10.34 6.67
N VAL A 186 -18.64 -11.63 6.92
CA VAL A 186 -19.16 -12.74 6.10
C VAL A 186 -19.72 -13.79 7.03
N THR A 187 -20.89 -14.31 6.68
CA THR A 187 -21.57 -15.38 7.42
C THR A 187 -22.22 -16.36 6.45
N THR A 188 -22.27 -17.63 6.83
CA THR A 188 -22.94 -18.67 6.05
C THR A 188 -23.36 -19.83 6.92
N GLY A 189 -24.42 -20.53 6.52
CA GLY A 189 -24.70 -21.89 6.98
C GLY A 189 -24.28 -22.88 5.90
N GLY A 190 -23.05 -23.39 5.98
CA GLY A 190 -22.46 -24.19 4.91
C GLY A 190 -21.00 -24.53 5.17
N GLN A 191 -20.28 -24.92 4.12
CA GLN A 191 -18.85 -25.25 4.19
C GLN A 191 -17.94 -24.11 3.72
N TYR A 192 -18.47 -23.13 3.00
CA TYR A 192 -17.69 -22.06 2.41
C TYR A 192 -18.50 -20.77 2.23
N ALA A 193 -17.85 -19.64 2.44
CA ALA A 193 -18.32 -18.33 2.00
C ALA A 193 -17.14 -17.39 1.75
N CYS A 194 -17.34 -16.45 0.83
CA CYS A 194 -16.39 -15.37 0.59
C CYS A 194 -17.14 -14.05 0.42
N THR A 195 -16.47 -12.95 0.75
CA THR A 195 -16.94 -11.60 0.43
C THR A 195 -15.77 -10.73 0.03
N TYR A 196 -16.01 -9.74 -0.84
CA TYR A 196 -15.11 -8.61 -0.97
C TYR A 196 -15.15 -7.78 0.32
N PHE A 197 -14.02 -7.18 0.68
CA PHE A 197 -13.95 -6.20 1.74
C PHE A 197 -13.08 -5.01 1.33
N GLU A 198 -13.39 -3.85 1.90
CA GLU A 198 -12.46 -2.74 2.05
C GLU A 198 -12.44 -2.35 3.53
N CYS A 199 -11.25 -2.36 4.13
CA CYS A 199 -11.05 -2.08 5.54
C CYS A 199 -10.20 -0.81 5.67
N ALA A 200 -10.71 0.20 6.38
CA ALA A 200 -9.90 1.34 6.77
C ALA A 200 -8.82 0.94 7.77
N LEU A 201 -7.70 1.66 7.78
CA LEU A 201 -6.54 1.41 8.64
C LEU A 201 -6.34 2.61 9.57
N GLU A 202 -7.10 2.64 10.67
CA GLU A 202 -6.99 3.70 11.68
C GLU A 202 -5.66 3.64 12.44
N THR A 203 -5.14 2.43 12.63
CA THR A 203 -3.77 2.19 13.08
C THR A 203 -2.97 1.68 11.88
N PRO A 204 -1.83 2.29 11.52
CA PRO A 204 -1.07 1.89 10.35
C PRO A 204 -0.82 0.38 10.31
N GLN A 205 -1.15 -0.23 9.16
CA GLN A 205 -0.91 -1.65 8.87
C GLN A 205 -1.60 -2.63 9.83
N THR A 206 -2.60 -2.21 10.60
CA THR A 206 -3.26 -3.05 11.61
C THR A 206 -4.76 -3.09 11.39
N ALA A 207 -5.34 -4.28 11.44
CA ALA A 207 -6.79 -4.48 11.51
C ALA A 207 -7.11 -5.53 12.58
N TYR A 208 -8.39 -5.74 12.85
CA TYR A 208 -8.87 -6.65 13.87
C TYR A 208 -9.85 -7.65 13.27
N TYR A 209 -9.78 -8.91 13.70
CA TYR A 209 -10.68 -9.95 13.22
C TYR A 209 -11.40 -10.68 14.35
N THR A 210 -12.55 -11.24 13.98
CA THR A 210 -13.16 -12.37 14.69
C THR A 210 -13.45 -13.47 13.70
N SER A 211 -13.48 -14.71 14.17
CA SER A 211 -13.78 -15.88 13.35
C SER A 211 -14.41 -16.95 14.22
N SER A 212 -15.55 -17.52 13.83
CA SER A 212 -16.19 -18.57 14.61
C SER A 212 -16.93 -19.57 13.73
N THR A 213 -16.97 -20.82 14.19
CA THR A 213 -17.83 -21.88 13.69
C THR A 213 -18.52 -22.61 14.84
N ASN A 214 -19.72 -23.15 14.59
CA ASN A 214 -20.43 -24.00 15.56
C ASN A 214 -20.22 -25.51 15.33
N GLY A 215 -19.40 -25.90 14.35
CA GLY A 215 -19.09 -27.30 14.06
C GLY A 215 -17.93 -27.45 13.08
N GLY A 216 -17.23 -28.58 13.13
CA GLY A 216 -16.05 -28.82 12.28
C GLY A 216 -14.86 -27.91 12.61
N THR A 217 -13.89 -27.86 11.69
CA THR A 217 -12.69 -27.03 11.78
C THR A 217 -12.77 -25.87 10.81
N LEU A 218 -12.83 -24.65 11.36
CA LEU A 218 -12.83 -23.40 10.59
C LEU A 218 -11.49 -23.19 9.88
N THR A 219 -11.52 -22.51 8.74
CA THR A 219 -10.38 -21.82 8.14
C THR A 219 -10.84 -20.41 7.78
N PHE A 220 -10.24 -19.41 8.41
CA PHE A 220 -10.44 -17.99 8.14
C PHE A 220 -9.22 -17.50 7.37
N THR A 221 -9.42 -16.91 6.19
CA THR A 221 -8.32 -16.42 5.36
C THR A 221 -8.61 -15.01 4.86
N VAL A 222 -7.63 -14.13 4.98
CA VAL A 222 -7.65 -12.78 4.41
C VAL A 222 -6.72 -12.77 3.22
N PHE A 223 -7.27 -12.47 2.05
CA PHE A 223 -6.50 -12.20 0.85
C PHE A 223 -6.50 -10.72 0.54
N LEU A 224 -5.37 -10.21 0.05
CA LEU A 224 -5.22 -8.82 -0.36
C LEU A 224 -4.98 -8.72 -1.87
N VAL A 225 -5.51 -7.65 -2.46
CA VAL A 225 -5.27 -7.27 -3.86
C VAL A 225 -4.84 -5.83 -4.02
N GLY A 226 -4.76 -5.06 -2.93
CA GLY A 226 -4.30 -3.68 -2.99
C GLY A 226 -4.58 -2.86 -1.73
N TYR A 227 -4.22 -1.58 -1.83
CA TYR A 227 -4.45 -0.55 -0.81
C TYR A 227 -4.63 0.82 -1.43
N SER A 228 -5.21 1.75 -0.65
CA SER A 228 -5.28 3.18 -0.96
C SER A 228 -4.51 3.99 0.10
N PHE A 229 -3.91 5.13 -0.27
CA PHE A 229 -3.01 5.92 0.58
C PHE A 229 -3.15 7.46 0.44
#